data_AF-M5C0E2-F1
#
_entry.id   AF-M5C0E2-F1
#
_cell.length_a   1.000
_cell.length_b   1.000
_cell.length_c   1.000
_cell.angle_alpha   90.00
_cell.angle_beta   90.00
_cell.angle_gamma   90.00
#
_symmetry.space_group_name_H-M   'P 1'
#
loop_
_entity.id
_entity.type
_entity.pdbx_description
1 polymer ?
#
loop_
_entity_poly.entity_id
_entity_poly.type
_entity_poly.pdbx_seq_one_letter_code
_entity_poly.pdbx_strand_id
1 'polypeptide(L)'
;MGKTSAETDKKEFDARDASSLSLPAGAHDAAEPVADSGEGKLKMIVGLVKKCLGVKDIATMRISLPASLLEPIPNLEYWNYLDRPDVFATINDSDDNLMRMVAVLRFTFTKDLKFVHGKICKPYNSVLGEYFRCHTSVTPLKYPANPNEPPIFPSHTLISPNLSLAPPDQAPSETASVRSTTSTSGPNAARSHKHRSSTGATAGPTGAVDNNDAEPASPSDDRVRVVFLTEQVSHHPPISSFYITAPERGIEACGVDQISAKVVGTSVRVTPGSSNKGIFINLTKGPGSGEKYRITHNSANVNGVLRGQFYATMSDVVCNC
;
A
#
# COMPACT_ATOMS: atom_id res chain seq x y z
N MET A 1 -14.45 34.10 -54.66
CA MET A 1 -13.15 34.50 -54.07
C MET A 1 -13.37 34.85 -52.61
N GLY A 2 -12.63 34.22 -51.69
CA GLY A 2 -12.70 34.49 -50.25
C GLY A 2 -12.07 33.35 -49.45
N LYS A 3 -10.73 33.25 -49.51
CA LYS A 3 -9.93 32.40 -48.61
C LYS A 3 -9.64 33.22 -47.36
N THR A 4 -9.76 32.63 -46.17
CA THR A 4 -9.02 33.08 -44.99
C THR A 4 -8.54 31.88 -44.20
N SER A 5 -7.22 31.82 -44.11
CA SER A 5 -6.39 30.80 -43.48
C SER A 5 -6.47 30.85 -41.95
N ALA A 6 -6.31 29.67 -41.35
CA ALA A 6 -5.96 29.51 -39.95
C ALA A 6 -4.47 29.86 -39.77
N GLU A 7 -4.16 30.66 -38.75
CA GLU A 7 -2.80 30.90 -38.28
C GLU A 7 -2.72 30.50 -36.81
N THR A 8 -1.79 29.59 -36.54
CA THR A 8 -1.59 28.88 -35.28
C THR A 8 -0.47 29.56 -34.53
N ASP A 9 -0.77 30.23 -33.41
CA ASP A 9 0.25 30.90 -32.61
C ASP A 9 0.75 29.95 -31.50
N LYS A 10 1.90 29.32 -31.74
CA LYS A 10 2.63 28.50 -30.75
C LYS A 10 3.50 29.44 -29.91
N LYS A 11 3.18 29.61 -28.63
CA LYS A 11 4.13 30.16 -27.65
C LYS A 11 4.87 29.03 -26.94
N GLU A 12 6.17 29.00 -27.21
CA GLU A 12 7.20 28.17 -26.60
C GLU A 12 7.40 28.60 -25.13
N PHE A 13 7.33 27.65 -24.20
CA PHE A 13 7.53 27.88 -22.77
C PHE A 13 8.98 27.54 -22.42
N ASP A 14 9.79 28.58 -22.18
CA ASP A 14 11.22 28.47 -21.91
C ASP A 14 11.47 28.18 -20.41
N ALA A 15 12.22 27.12 -20.12
CA ALA A 15 12.33 26.47 -18.81
C ALA A 15 13.44 27.06 -17.91
N ARG A 16 13.62 28.39 -17.89
CA ARG A 16 14.76 29.03 -17.20
C ARG A 16 14.45 30.18 -16.26
N ASP A 17 13.19 30.43 -15.90
CA ASP A 17 12.81 31.55 -15.04
C ASP A 17 12.29 31.15 -13.64
N ALA A 18 12.80 30.04 -13.10
CA ALA A 18 12.42 29.51 -11.78
C ALA A 18 13.43 29.82 -10.66
N SER A 19 14.25 30.88 -10.81
CA SER A 19 15.33 31.18 -9.85
C SER A 19 15.33 32.60 -9.26
N SER A 20 14.23 33.36 -9.32
CA SER A 20 14.22 34.74 -8.77
C SER A 20 12.92 35.18 -8.10
N LEU A 21 12.34 34.35 -7.24
CA LEU A 21 11.32 34.79 -6.28
C LEU A 21 11.88 34.73 -4.86
N SER A 22 12.50 35.84 -4.45
CA SER A 22 12.88 36.11 -3.06
C SER A 22 11.64 36.24 -2.18
N LEU A 23 11.58 35.47 -1.09
CA LEU A 23 10.56 35.55 -0.05
C LEU A 23 10.74 36.84 0.78
N PRO A 24 9.66 37.59 1.11
CA PRO A 24 9.77 38.70 2.05
C PRO A 24 10.02 38.18 3.47
N ALA A 25 10.96 38.81 4.16
CA ALA A 25 11.28 38.56 5.56
C ALA A 25 10.14 39.06 6.46
N GLY A 26 9.58 38.17 7.28
CA GLY A 26 8.62 38.54 8.33
C GLY A 26 7.47 37.56 8.50
N ALA A 27 7.74 36.40 9.12
CA ALA A 27 6.70 35.57 9.75
C ALA A 27 7.33 34.73 10.87
N HIS A 28 7.85 35.40 11.90
CA HIS A 28 7.99 34.77 13.20
C HIS A 28 6.62 34.87 13.89
N ASP A 29 5.85 33.79 13.83
CA ASP A 29 4.89 33.49 14.89
C ASP A 29 4.75 31.97 14.99
N ALA A 30 5.63 31.39 15.80
CA ALA A 30 5.51 30.00 16.22
C ALA A 30 4.37 29.95 17.23
N ALA A 31 3.19 29.50 16.79
CA ALA A 31 2.08 29.23 17.70
C ALA A 31 2.46 28.05 18.61
N GLU A 32 2.53 28.33 19.91
CA GLU A 32 2.72 27.34 20.98
C GLU A 32 1.63 26.25 20.95
N PRO A 33 1.94 25.00 21.35
CA PRO A 33 0.99 23.90 21.34
C PRO A 33 -0.08 24.09 22.43
N VAL A 34 -1.31 24.41 22.02
CA VAL A 34 -2.46 24.48 22.92
C VAL A 34 -2.83 23.09 23.43
N ALA A 35 -2.93 22.96 24.75
CA ALA A 35 -3.30 21.73 25.45
C ALA A 35 -4.61 21.11 24.91
N ASP A 36 -4.55 19.81 24.64
CA ASP A 36 -5.55 19.05 23.91
C ASP A 36 -6.73 18.61 24.80
N SER A 37 -7.77 19.45 24.89
CA SER A 37 -9.04 19.04 25.48
C SER A 37 -9.99 18.51 24.38
N GLY A 38 -10.58 17.34 24.60
CA GLY A 38 -11.51 16.69 23.64
C GLY A 38 -12.70 17.57 23.25
N GLU A 39 -13.13 18.50 24.11
CA GLU A 39 -14.15 19.50 23.79
C GLU A 39 -13.72 20.50 22.70
N GLY A 40 -12.45 20.88 22.66
CA GLY A 40 -11.88 21.76 21.63
C GLY A 40 -11.91 21.11 20.25
N LYS A 41 -11.49 19.84 20.15
CA LYS A 41 -11.59 19.05 18.91
C LYS A 41 -13.03 18.90 18.45
N LEU A 42 -13.96 18.64 19.39
CA LEU A 42 -15.35 18.43 19.04
C LEU A 42 -16.02 19.70 18.48
N LYS A 43 -15.83 20.85 19.14
CA LYS A 43 -16.33 22.14 18.61
C LYS A 43 -15.79 22.45 17.23
N MET A 44 -14.52 22.12 16.98
CA MET A 44 -13.87 22.30 15.69
C MET A 44 -14.44 21.37 14.61
N ILE A 45 -14.62 20.08 14.91
CA ILE A 45 -15.25 19.10 14.01
C ILE A 45 -16.68 19.51 13.69
N VAL A 46 -17.47 19.90 14.68
CA VAL A 46 -18.85 20.38 14.50
C VAL A 46 -18.89 21.64 13.63
N GLY A 47 -17.96 22.58 13.86
CA GLY A 47 -17.80 23.77 13.02
C GLY A 47 -17.49 23.42 11.56
N LEU A 48 -16.67 22.39 11.32
CA LEU A 48 -16.35 21.91 9.98
C LEU A 48 -17.55 21.26 9.30
N VAL A 49 -18.26 20.36 9.99
CA VAL A 49 -19.47 19.72 9.47
C VAL A 49 -20.50 20.76 9.08
N LYS A 50 -20.72 21.78 9.91
CA LYS A 50 -21.64 22.88 9.60
C LYS A 50 -21.27 23.63 8.32
N LYS A 51 -19.98 23.86 8.05
CA LYS A 51 -19.50 24.47 6.80
C LYS A 51 -19.70 23.57 5.58
N CYS A 52 -19.76 22.26 5.77
CA CYS A 52 -19.97 21.26 4.73
C CYS A 52 -21.45 20.95 4.45
N LEU A 53 -22.39 21.43 5.27
CA LEU A 53 -23.82 21.19 5.08
C LEU A 53 -24.31 21.85 3.79
N GLY A 54 -24.97 21.08 2.93
CA GLY A 54 -25.52 21.56 1.65
C GLY A 54 -24.56 21.45 0.44
N VAL A 55 -23.34 20.99 0.66
CA VAL A 55 -22.35 20.77 -0.41
C VAL A 55 -22.62 19.43 -1.09
N LYS A 56 -22.59 19.41 -2.44
CA LYS A 56 -22.80 18.19 -3.24
C LYS A 56 -21.68 17.17 -3.06
N ASP A 57 -20.43 17.62 -3.03
CA ASP A 57 -19.24 16.79 -2.80
C ASP A 57 -18.16 17.59 -2.05
N ILE A 58 -17.79 17.11 -0.87
CA ILE A 58 -16.82 17.73 0.04
C ILE A 58 -15.39 17.32 -0.33
N ALA A 59 -15.19 16.20 -1.02
CA ALA A 59 -13.87 15.79 -1.46
C ALA A 59 -13.27 16.77 -2.48
N THR A 60 -14.13 17.50 -3.20
CA THR A 60 -13.73 18.58 -4.12
C THR A 60 -13.57 19.94 -3.44
N MET A 61 -14.07 20.10 -2.21
CA MET A 61 -13.88 21.34 -1.46
C MET A 61 -12.50 21.38 -0.81
N ARG A 62 -11.84 22.53 -0.88
CA ARG A 62 -10.57 22.82 -0.20
C ARG A 62 -10.75 23.05 1.30
N ILE A 63 -11.27 22.04 1.99
CA ILE A 63 -11.46 22.10 3.44
C ILE A 63 -10.23 21.47 4.10
N SER A 64 -9.37 22.34 4.63
CA SER A 64 -8.24 21.93 5.44
C SER A 64 -8.74 21.38 6.77
N LEU A 65 -8.41 20.12 7.04
CA LEU A 65 -8.58 19.53 8.36
C LEU A 65 -7.33 19.87 9.20
N PRO A 66 -7.49 20.24 10.48
CA PRO A 66 -6.38 20.45 11.39
C PRO A 66 -5.45 19.24 11.44
N ALA A 67 -4.14 19.47 11.55
CA ALA A 67 -3.14 18.40 11.61
C ALA A 67 -3.36 17.40 12.76
N SER A 68 -3.97 17.84 13.87
CA SER A 68 -4.31 16.99 15.02
C SER A 68 -5.42 15.95 14.74
N LEU A 69 -6.09 16.05 13.59
CA LEU A 69 -7.08 15.09 13.09
C LEU A 69 -6.55 14.26 11.90
N LEU A 70 -5.31 14.48 11.49
CA LEU A 70 -4.63 13.71 10.45
C LEU A 70 -3.78 12.62 11.11
N GLU A 71 -3.76 11.44 10.50
CA GLU A 71 -2.77 10.43 10.83
C GLU A 71 -1.56 10.60 9.92
N PRO A 72 -0.33 10.31 10.38
CA PRO A 72 0.89 10.51 9.62
C PRO A 72 1.10 9.42 8.56
N ILE A 73 0.08 9.16 7.74
CA ILE A 73 0.05 8.15 6.69
C ILE A 73 -0.20 8.86 5.35
N PRO A 74 0.63 8.66 4.32
CA PRO A 74 0.38 9.18 2.97
C PRO A 74 -0.90 8.60 2.36
N ASN A 75 -1.68 9.40 1.63
CA ASN A 75 -2.94 8.94 1.03
C ASN A 75 -2.74 7.77 0.06
N LEU A 76 -1.68 7.79 -0.75
CA LEU A 76 -1.39 6.70 -1.70
C LEU A 76 -1.00 5.38 -1.02
N GLU A 77 -0.41 5.43 0.17
CA GLU A 77 -0.14 4.23 0.97
C GLU A 77 -1.43 3.74 1.64
N TYR A 78 -2.22 4.67 2.19
CA TYR A 78 -3.45 4.39 2.93
C TYR A 78 -4.49 3.63 2.09
N TRP A 79 -4.64 3.95 0.80
CA TRP A 79 -5.63 3.35 -0.09
C TRP A 79 -5.15 2.13 -0.86
N ASN A 80 -4.07 1.46 -0.43
CA ASN A 80 -3.68 0.19 -1.05
C ASN A 80 -4.73 -0.90 -0.76
N TYR A 81 -4.84 -1.88 -1.67
CA TYR A 81 -5.84 -2.98 -1.58
C TYR A 81 -5.26 -4.31 -1.09
N LEU A 82 -4.07 -4.29 -0.49
CA LEU A 82 -3.28 -5.48 -0.20
C LEU A 82 -3.17 -5.78 1.30
N ASP A 83 -4.25 -5.61 2.05
CA ASP A 83 -4.27 -6.03 3.47
C ASP A 83 -4.05 -7.54 3.63
N ARG A 84 -4.43 -8.34 2.60
CA ARG A 84 -4.12 -9.78 2.47
C ARG A 84 -3.53 -10.11 1.09
N PRO A 85 -2.23 -9.82 0.87
CA PRO A 85 -1.59 -10.10 -0.42
C PRO A 85 -1.48 -11.61 -0.69
N ASP A 86 -1.45 -12.42 0.35
CA ASP A 86 -1.49 -13.88 0.30
C ASP A 86 -2.82 -14.43 -0.24
N VAL A 87 -3.94 -13.71 -0.04
CA VAL A 87 -5.24 -14.03 -0.65
C VAL A 87 -5.27 -13.57 -2.11
N PHE A 88 -4.70 -12.40 -2.42
CA PHE A 88 -4.58 -11.94 -3.81
C PHE A 88 -3.77 -12.93 -4.66
N ALA A 89 -2.68 -13.49 -4.11
CA ALA A 89 -1.81 -14.42 -4.80
C ALA A 89 -2.48 -15.76 -5.20
N THR A 90 -3.65 -16.11 -4.63
CA THR A 90 -4.32 -17.39 -4.86
C THR A 90 -5.46 -17.32 -5.87
N ILE A 91 -5.77 -16.14 -6.41
CA ILE A 91 -6.93 -15.91 -7.30
C ILE A 91 -6.93 -16.87 -8.49
N ASN A 92 -5.75 -17.22 -9.00
CA ASN A 92 -5.57 -18.03 -10.21
C ASN A 92 -5.11 -19.47 -9.95
N ASP A 93 -5.23 -19.97 -8.72
CA ASP A 93 -4.69 -21.29 -8.36
C ASP A 93 -5.58 -22.47 -8.79
N SER A 94 -6.89 -22.26 -8.96
CA SER A 94 -7.84 -23.34 -9.26
C SER A 94 -8.09 -23.50 -10.75
N ASP A 95 -8.20 -24.74 -11.23
CA ASP A 95 -8.64 -25.06 -12.60
C ASP A 95 -10.15 -24.85 -12.83
N ASP A 96 -10.96 -24.79 -11.76
CA ASP A 96 -12.40 -24.52 -11.85
C ASP A 96 -12.70 -23.02 -11.87
N ASN A 97 -13.41 -22.57 -12.91
CA ASN A 97 -13.87 -21.19 -13.09
C ASN A 97 -14.67 -20.68 -11.88
N LEU A 98 -15.53 -21.52 -11.29
CA LEU A 98 -16.32 -21.14 -10.12
C LEU A 98 -15.41 -20.87 -8.92
N MET A 99 -14.41 -21.71 -8.71
CA MET A 99 -13.48 -21.57 -7.59
C MET A 99 -12.58 -20.34 -7.74
N ARG A 100 -12.22 -19.95 -8.97
CA ARG A 100 -11.55 -18.67 -9.24
C ARG A 100 -12.44 -17.47 -8.93
N MET A 101 -13.72 -17.51 -9.32
CA MET A 101 -14.69 -16.48 -8.92
C MET A 101 -14.83 -16.38 -7.38
N VAL A 102 -14.86 -17.52 -6.67
CA VAL A 102 -14.86 -17.53 -5.21
C VAL A 102 -13.57 -16.93 -4.65
N ALA A 103 -12.42 -17.14 -5.28
CA ALA A 103 -11.16 -16.51 -4.88
C ALA A 103 -11.17 -14.99 -5.08
N VAL A 104 -11.74 -14.48 -6.19
CA VAL A 104 -11.98 -13.05 -6.41
C VAL A 104 -12.90 -12.46 -5.33
N LEU A 105 -13.95 -13.18 -4.94
CA LEU A 105 -14.81 -12.79 -3.82
C LEU A 105 -14.04 -12.73 -2.49
N ARG A 106 -13.18 -13.71 -2.19
CA ARG A 106 -12.34 -13.69 -0.99
C ARG A 106 -11.40 -12.49 -0.97
N PHE A 107 -10.76 -12.17 -2.10
CA PHE A 107 -9.97 -10.94 -2.22
C PHE A 107 -10.82 -9.69 -1.96
N THR A 108 -12.02 -9.63 -2.55
CA THR A 108 -12.97 -8.52 -2.35
C THR A 108 -13.29 -8.28 -0.88
N PHE A 109 -13.48 -9.33 -0.08
CA PHE A 109 -13.77 -9.21 1.35
C PHE A 109 -12.53 -8.92 2.22
N THR A 110 -11.32 -9.09 1.68
CA THR A 110 -10.09 -8.96 2.46
C THR A 110 -9.26 -7.73 2.10
N LYS A 111 -9.54 -7.04 0.99
CA LYS A 111 -8.80 -5.85 0.53
C LYS A 111 -8.87 -4.62 1.45
N ASP A 112 -9.81 -4.61 2.39
CA ASP A 112 -10.20 -3.46 3.22
C ASP A 112 -10.31 -3.82 4.73
N LEU A 113 -9.66 -4.90 5.18
CA LEU A 113 -9.66 -5.32 6.59
C LEU A 113 -9.11 -4.25 7.55
N LYS A 114 -8.24 -3.36 7.07
CA LYS A 114 -7.74 -2.21 7.84
C LYS A 114 -8.85 -1.30 8.35
N PHE A 115 -10.02 -1.25 7.68
CA PHE A 115 -11.16 -0.46 8.15
C PHE A 115 -12.04 -1.20 9.16
N VAL A 116 -11.88 -2.52 9.29
CA VAL A 116 -12.55 -3.34 10.30
C VAL A 116 -11.81 -3.29 11.62
N HIS A 117 -10.47 -3.33 11.57
CA HIS A 117 -9.62 -3.44 12.77
C HIS A 117 -8.83 -2.16 13.09
N GLY A 118 -8.73 -1.22 12.15
CA GLY A 118 -7.95 0.00 12.29
C GLY A 118 -8.77 1.23 12.69
N LYS A 119 -8.04 2.32 12.96
CA LYS A 119 -8.63 3.62 13.27
C LYS A 119 -9.11 4.30 11.99
N ILE A 120 -10.31 4.87 12.03
CA ILE A 120 -10.79 5.75 10.97
C ILE A 120 -10.07 7.07 11.07
N CYS A 121 -9.33 7.41 10.03
CA CYS A 121 -8.56 8.62 9.96
C CYS A 121 -8.64 9.24 8.57
N LYS A 122 -8.17 10.49 8.48
CA LYS A 122 -7.87 11.11 7.21
C LYS A 122 -6.35 11.08 6.99
N PRO A 123 -5.86 10.47 5.90
CA PRO A 123 -4.45 10.51 5.54
C PRO A 123 -4.04 11.89 4.99
N TYR A 124 -2.73 12.12 4.81
CA TYR A 124 -2.24 13.31 4.12
C TYR A 124 -2.65 13.30 2.65
N ASN A 125 -3.25 14.40 2.17
CA ASN A 125 -3.59 14.54 0.75
C ASN A 125 -2.32 14.44 -0.11
N SER A 126 -2.38 13.67 -1.19
CA SER A 126 -1.26 13.55 -2.12
C SER A 126 -1.16 14.73 -3.09
N VAL A 127 0.07 15.02 -3.50
CA VAL A 127 0.35 16.03 -4.55
C VAL A 127 0.33 15.40 -5.94
N LEU A 128 0.15 16.21 -7.00
CA LEU A 128 0.19 15.71 -8.37
C LEU A 128 1.56 15.08 -8.69
N GLY A 129 1.56 13.88 -9.26
CA GLY A 129 2.77 13.11 -9.59
C GLY A 129 3.42 12.42 -8.40
N GLU A 130 2.87 12.54 -7.19
CA GLU A 130 3.24 11.68 -6.07
C GLU A 130 2.94 10.23 -6.43
N TYR A 131 3.84 9.32 -6.07
CA TYR A 131 3.63 7.89 -6.26
C TYR A 131 4.03 7.10 -5.03
N PHE A 132 3.33 5.99 -4.80
CA PHE A 132 3.68 5.01 -3.80
C PHE A 132 3.91 3.65 -4.46
N ARG A 133 4.94 2.95 -4.02
CA ARG A 133 5.27 1.61 -4.50
C ARG A 133 5.67 0.72 -3.34
N CYS A 134 5.14 -0.49 -3.31
CA CYS A 134 5.56 -1.50 -2.36
C CYS A 134 5.54 -2.88 -3.02
N HIS A 135 6.22 -3.83 -2.40
CA HIS A 135 6.07 -5.23 -2.75
C HIS A 135 6.16 -6.07 -1.48
N THR A 136 5.49 -7.21 -1.50
CA THR A 136 5.51 -8.20 -0.43
C THR A 136 5.85 -9.56 -1.02
N SER A 137 6.61 -10.37 -0.27
CA SER A 137 6.83 -11.78 -0.60
C SER A 137 5.99 -12.60 0.37
N VAL A 138 4.92 -13.21 -0.14
CA VAL A 138 3.91 -13.91 0.67
C VAL A 138 3.87 -15.38 0.36
N THR A 139 3.68 -16.22 1.36
CA THR A 139 3.26 -17.61 1.12
C THR A 139 1.77 -17.60 0.81
N PRO A 140 1.32 -18.06 -0.37
CA PRO A 140 -0.10 -18.07 -0.72
C PRO A 140 -0.95 -18.84 0.29
N LEU A 141 -2.17 -18.35 0.53
CA LEU A 141 -3.10 -19.00 1.45
C LEU A 141 -3.53 -20.37 0.91
N LYS A 142 -3.48 -21.41 1.75
CA LYS A 142 -3.91 -22.76 1.36
C LYS A 142 -5.34 -23.01 1.83
N TYR A 143 -6.10 -23.76 1.05
CA TYR A 143 -7.47 -24.16 1.40
C TYR A 143 -7.55 -25.69 1.59
N PRO A 144 -8.22 -26.16 2.64
CA PRO A 144 -8.49 -27.59 2.80
C PRO A 144 -9.44 -28.10 1.72
N ALA A 145 -9.43 -29.41 1.48
CA ALA A 145 -10.33 -30.05 0.52
C ALA A 145 -11.81 -29.93 0.96
N ASN A 146 -12.06 -29.92 2.27
CA ASN A 146 -13.37 -29.67 2.83
C ASN A 146 -13.65 -28.16 2.89
N PRO A 147 -14.65 -27.64 2.15
CA PRO A 147 -14.93 -26.21 2.09
C PRO A 147 -15.47 -25.63 3.41
N ASN A 148 -15.92 -26.47 4.35
CA ASN A 148 -16.40 -26.03 5.66
C ASN A 148 -15.26 -25.83 6.67
N GLU A 149 -14.05 -26.26 6.34
CA GLU A 149 -12.89 -26.05 7.19
C GLU A 149 -12.25 -24.67 6.94
N PRO A 150 -11.68 -24.05 7.98
CA PRO A 150 -11.05 -22.74 7.84
C PRO A 150 -9.83 -22.82 6.90
N PRO A 151 -9.47 -21.70 6.24
CA PRO A 151 -8.23 -21.63 5.47
C PRO A 151 -7.00 -21.95 6.33
N ILE A 152 -6.01 -22.59 5.72
CA ILE A 152 -4.75 -22.93 6.37
C ILE A 152 -3.83 -21.72 6.25
N PHE A 153 -3.67 -21.00 7.35
CA PHE A 153 -2.78 -19.84 7.45
C PHE A 153 -1.32 -20.30 7.54
N PRO A 154 -0.43 -19.84 6.65
CA PRO A 154 1.00 -20.11 6.77
C PRO A 154 1.54 -19.57 8.10
N SER A 155 2.35 -20.36 8.82
CA SER A 155 2.80 -20.05 10.19
C SER A 155 3.52 -18.70 10.35
N HIS A 156 4.02 -18.11 9.25
CA HIS A 156 4.71 -16.82 9.28
C HIS A 156 3.78 -15.59 9.29
N THR A 157 2.48 -15.73 9.01
CA THR A 157 1.54 -14.59 9.05
C THR A 157 1.13 -14.17 10.47
N LEU A 158 1.51 -14.94 11.50
CA LEU A 158 1.14 -14.66 12.91
C LEU A 158 2.31 -14.20 13.79
N ILE A 159 3.53 -14.12 13.28
CA ILE A 159 4.68 -13.66 14.06
C ILE A 159 4.82 -12.15 13.89
N SER A 160 4.06 -11.38 14.68
CA SER A 160 4.56 -10.09 15.13
C SER A 160 5.76 -10.37 16.04
N PRO A 161 6.99 -9.92 15.75
CA PRO A 161 8.15 -10.18 16.60
C PRO A 161 8.04 -9.53 18.00
N ASN A 162 6.97 -8.76 18.28
CA ASN A 162 6.80 -8.00 19.51
C ASN A 162 5.60 -8.41 20.40
N LEU A 163 5.02 -9.61 20.24
CA LEU A 163 4.19 -10.19 21.32
C LEU A 163 5.03 -11.15 22.19
N SER A 164 6.05 -10.59 22.85
CA SER A 164 6.56 -11.19 24.09
C SER A 164 5.93 -10.43 25.24
N LEU A 165 5.05 -11.10 25.99
CA LEU A 165 4.56 -10.69 27.31
C LEU A 165 5.68 -10.83 28.35
N ALA A 166 6.84 -10.24 28.09
CA ALA A 166 7.92 -10.13 29.05
C ALA A 166 7.85 -8.77 29.77
N PRO A 167 8.10 -8.71 31.09
CA PRO A 167 8.16 -7.45 31.82
C PRO A 167 9.21 -6.50 31.22
N PRO A 168 9.02 -5.18 31.31
CA PRO A 168 9.90 -4.21 30.69
C PRO A 168 11.16 -4.08 31.53
N ASP A 169 12.15 -4.91 31.26
CA ASP A 169 13.56 -4.61 31.51
C ASP A 169 14.41 -5.58 30.68
N GLN A 170 15.31 -5.01 29.87
CA GLN A 170 16.24 -5.66 28.93
C GLN A 170 15.73 -5.86 27.49
N ALA A 171 15.66 -4.75 26.74
CA ALA A 171 15.95 -4.76 25.31
C ALA A 171 17.32 -4.10 25.09
N PRO A 172 18.31 -4.78 24.48
CA PRO A 172 19.54 -4.12 24.06
C PRO A 172 19.29 -3.28 22.79
N SER A 173 19.68 -2.02 22.86
CA SER A 173 19.63 -1.05 21.76
C SER A 173 20.72 -1.36 20.73
N GLU A 174 20.35 -1.74 19.50
CA GLU A 174 21.24 -1.71 18.35
C GLU A 174 20.97 -0.45 17.52
N THR A 175 21.58 0.66 17.94
CA THR A 175 21.77 1.86 17.10
C THR A 175 23.24 1.95 16.72
N ALA A 176 23.67 1.14 15.74
CA ALA A 176 24.99 1.27 15.14
C ALA A 176 24.96 2.33 14.03
N SER A 177 25.26 3.56 14.42
CA SER A 177 25.51 4.67 13.51
C SER A 177 26.82 4.44 12.75
N VAL A 178 26.77 4.49 11.42
CA VAL A 178 27.95 4.46 10.55
C VAL A 178 28.75 5.75 10.77
N ARG A 179 29.91 5.65 11.43
CA ARG A 179 30.92 6.74 11.45
C ARG A 179 32.07 6.38 10.51
N SER A 180 32.24 7.20 9.49
CA SER A 180 33.41 7.25 8.63
C SER A 180 34.63 7.75 9.42
N THR A 181 35.77 7.08 9.26
CA THR A 181 37.07 7.58 9.74
C THR A 181 38.03 7.74 8.56
N THR A 182 38.54 8.95 8.48
CA THR A 182 39.52 9.49 7.54
C THR A 182 40.91 8.86 7.67
N SER A 183 41.56 8.70 6.53
CA SER A 183 42.92 8.17 6.31
C SER A 183 44.04 9.18 6.59
N THR A 184 45.16 8.72 7.14
CA THR A 184 46.50 9.31 6.96
C THR A 184 47.61 8.26 7.08
N SER A 185 48.45 8.18 6.03
CA SER A 185 49.85 7.69 5.84
C SER A 185 50.64 7.22 7.09
N GLY A 186 51.51 6.19 7.14
CA GLY A 186 52.33 5.33 6.24
C GLY A 186 53.52 4.78 7.10
N PRO A 187 54.62 4.15 6.61
CA PRO A 187 54.84 3.16 5.55
C PRO A 187 55.65 1.88 5.97
N ASN A 188 55.80 0.95 5.02
CA ASN A 188 56.87 -0.06 4.79
C ASN A 188 56.96 -1.39 5.58
N ALA A 189 56.70 -2.50 4.86
CA ALA A 189 57.65 -3.59 4.49
C ALA A 189 56.83 -4.81 4.01
N ALA A 190 56.68 -5.04 2.70
CA ALA A 190 57.59 -5.78 1.80
C ALA A 190 57.42 -7.33 1.85
N ARG A 191 57.07 -7.88 0.66
CA ARG A 191 57.29 -9.25 0.15
C ARG A 191 56.38 -10.34 0.75
N SER A 192 55.88 -11.35 0.03
CA SER A 192 56.18 -11.90 -1.31
C SER A 192 55.08 -12.89 -1.72
N HIS A 193 54.83 -12.97 -3.02
CA HIS A 193 54.18 -14.04 -3.78
C HIS A 193 54.30 -15.47 -3.21
N LYS A 194 53.27 -16.31 -3.40
CA LYS A 194 53.22 -17.31 -4.50
C LYS A 194 51.94 -18.15 -4.53
N HIS A 195 51.40 -18.28 -5.74
CA HIS A 195 50.63 -19.42 -6.23
C HIS A 195 51.27 -20.77 -5.90
N ARG A 196 50.45 -21.78 -5.57
CA ARG A 196 50.49 -23.07 -6.30
C ARG A 196 49.29 -23.97 -6.01
N SER A 197 48.60 -24.29 -7.08
CA SER A 197 47.84 -25.52 -7.30
C SER A 197 48.77 -26.73 -7.45
N SER A 198 48.40 -27.89 -6.91
CA SER A 198 48.73 -29.20 -7.51
C SER A 198 47.97 -30.35 -6.84
N THR A 199 47.14 -30.99 -7.66
CA THR A 199 46.82 -32.42 -7.79
C THR A 199 47.67 -33.43 -7.01
N GLY A 200 47.02 -34.49 -6.50
CA GLY A 200 47.65 -35.77 -6.16
C GLY A 200 46.66 -36.76 -5.53
N ALA A 201 46.30 -37.81 -6.28
CA ALA A 201 45.46 -38.92 -5.84
C ALA A 201 46.33 -40.09 -5.33
N THR A 202 45.87 -40.80 -4.29
CA THR A 202 46.24 -42.19 -3.99
C THR A 202 45.16 -42.84 -3.12
N ALA A 203 44.77 -44.07 -3.49
CA ALA A 203 43.70 -44.87 -2.91
C ALA A 203 44.18 -45.82 -1.79
N GLY A 204 43.27 -46.20 -0.88
CA GLY A 204 43.38 -47.36 0.00
C GLY A 204 42.20 -47.46 0.99
N PRO A 205 41.65 -48.65 1.29
CA PRO A 205 40.21 -48.85 1.56
C PRO A 205 39.88 -49.06 3.05
N THR A 206 38.61 -48.91 3.42
CA THR A 206 37.78 -49.76 4.31
C THR A 206 36.66 -48.97 5.00
N GLY A 207 35.48 -49.59 5.12
CA GLY A 207 34.45 -49.22 6.10
C GLY A 207 33.20 -48.59 5.50
N ALA A 208 32.22 -49.43 5.20
CA ALA A 208 30.85 -49.02 4.93
C ALA A 208 30.24 -48.36 6.18
N VAL A 209 29.66 -47.17 6.00
CA VAL A 209 28.55 -46.67 6.82
C VAL A 209 27.64 -45.91 5.87
N ASP A 210 26.49 -46.52 5.56
CA ASP A 210 25.40 -45.87 4.83
C ASP A 210 24.84 -44.73 5.71
N ASN A 211 25.33 -43.52 5.50
CA ASN A 211 24.62 -42.32 5.93
C ASN A 211 23.82 -41.82 4.72
N ASN A 212 22.61 -42.37 4.57
CA ASN A 212 21.53 -41.68 3.87
C ASN A 212 21.06 -40.50 4.74
N ASP A 213 21.94 -39.52 4.94
CA ASP A 213 21.54 -38.19 5.33
C ASP A 213 21.15 -37.48 4.04
N ALA A 214 19.91 -37.74 3.59
CA ALA A 214 19.26 -36.83 2.69
C ALA A 214 19.27 -35.47 3.40
N GLU A 215 20.11 -34.55 2.93
CA GLU A 215 20.01 -33.16 3.32
C GLU A 215 18.53 -32.78 3.20
N PRO A 216 17.90 -32.21 4.24
CA PRO A 216 16.56 -31.69 4.10
C PRO A 216 16.62 -30.70 2.96
N ALA A 217 15.93 -31.03 1.87
CA ALA A 217 15.80 -30.14 0.72
C ALA A 217 15.54 -28.74 1.26
N SER A 218 16.42 -27.79 0.94
CA SER A 218 16.22 -26.39 1.28
C SER A 218 14.75 -26.06 0.99
N PRO A 219 13.95 -25.60 1.97
CA PRO A 219 12.53 -25.44 1.76
C PRO A 219 12.34 -24.64 0.48
N SER A 220 11.63 -25.22 -0.50
CA SER A 220 11.31 -24.49 -1.72
C SER A 220 10.70 -23.17 -1.29
N ASP A 221 11.26 -22.06 -1.77
CA ASP A 221 10.74 -20.73 -1.45
C ASP A 221 9.42 -20.58 -2.22
N ASP A 222 8.35 -21.15 -1.66
CA ASP A 222 6.98 -21.11 -2.20
C ASP A 222 6.37 -19.70 -2.12
N ARG A 223 7.19 -18.68 -1.81
CA ARG A 223 6.77 -17.28 -1.72
C ARG A 223 6.49 -16.72 -3.10
N VAL A 224 5.40 -15.98 -3.19
CA VAL A 224 4.97 -15.24 -4.38
C VAL A 224 5.19 -13.77 -4.11
N ARG A 225 5.73 -13.05 -5.11
CA ARG A 225 5.90 -11.61 -5.01
C ARG A 225 4.63 -10.91 -5.48
N VAL A 226 4.04 -10.08 -4.61
CA VAL A 226 2.94 -9.18 -4.97
C VAL A 226 3.47 -7.76 -4.97
N VAL A 227 3.26 -7.03 -6.06
CA VAL A 227 3.72 -5.64 -6.25
C VAL A 227 2.51 -4.73 -6.33
N PHE A 228 2.61 -3.55 -5.70
CA PHE A 228 1.63 -2.47 -5.79
C PHE A 228 2.33 -1.18 -6.21
N LEU A 229 1.72 -0.47 -7.14
CA LEU A 229 2.12 0.86 -7.61
C LEU A 229 0.87 1.73 -7.68
N THR A 230 0.95 2.95 -7.20
CA THR A 230 -0.11 3.95 -7.40
C THR A 230 0.50 5.33 -7.58
N GLU A 231 -0.15 6.17 -8.37
CA GLU A 231 0.26 7.55 -8.66
C GLU A 231 -0.94 8.49 -8.60
N GLN A 232 -0.75 9.67 -8.03
CA GLN A 232 -1.71 10.76 -8.10
C GLN A 232 -1.65 11.43 -9.47
N VAL A 233 -2.59 11.08 -10.37
CA VAL A 233 -2.61 11.54 -11.77
C VAL A 233 -3.43 12.82 -12.00
N SER A 234 -4.23 13.24 -11.02
CA SER A 234 -4.94 14.53 -11.05
C SER A 234 -5.10 15.09 -9.64
N HIS A 235 -5.01 16.41 -9.51
CA HIS A 235 -5.19 17.10 -8.23
C HIS A 235 -6.60 17.70 -8.05
N HIS A 236 -7.23 18.16 -9.14
CA HIS A 236 -8.55 18.79 -9.12
C HIS A 236 -9.40 18.32 -10.32
N PRO A 237 -10.27 17.30 -10.14
CA PRO A 237 -10.51 16.55 -8.90
C PRO A 237 -9.34 15.63 -8.51
N PRO A 238 -9.20 15.24 -7.23
CA PRO A 238 -8.17 14.30 -6.81
C PRO A 238 -8.46 12.91 -7.39
N ILE A 239 -7.53 12.40 -8.20
CA ILE A 239 -7.61 11.07 -8.82
C ILE A 239 -6.24 10.42 -8.75
N SER A 240 -6.21 9.15 -8.32
CA SER A 240 -5.03 8.29 -8.38
C SER A 240 -5.28 7.11 -9.31
N SER A 241 -4.25 6.60 -9.97
CA SER A 241 -4.32 5.33 -10.71
C SER A 241 -3.39 4.32 -10.08
N PHE A 242 -3.83 3.08 -9.95
CA PHE A 242 -3.07 2.01 -9.33
C PHE A 242 -2.93 0.78 -10.24
N TYR A 243 -1.88 0.02 -9.97
CA TYR A 243 -1.55 -1.25 -10.58
C TYR A 243 -1.04 -2.23 -9.53
N ILE A 244 -1.51 -3.47 -9.59
CA ILE A 244 -1.15 -4.57 -8.71
C ILE A 244 -0.76 -5.75 -9.59
N THR A 245 0.29 -6.48 -9.24
CA THR A 245 0.62 -7.71 -9.96
C THR A 245 1.24 -8.77 -9.06
N ALA A 246 0.90 -10.03 -9.35
CA ALA A 246 1.63 -11.22 -8.92
C ALA A 246 2.14 -11.94 -10.18
N PRO A 247 3.31 -11.56 -10.71
CA PRO A 247 3.78 -12.02 -12.02
C PRO A 247 3.97 -13.54 -12.10
N GLU A 248 4.42 -14.18 -11.00
CA GLU A 248 4.60 -15.63 -10.95
C GLU A 248 3.27 -16.36 -11.11
N ARG A 249 2.17 -15.76 -10.62
CA ARG A 249 0.81 -16.30 -10.64
C ARG A 249 -0.04 -15.82 -11.83
N GLY A 250 0.47 -14.89 -12.64
CA GLY A 250 -0.25 -14.39 -13.82
C GLY A 250 -1.45 -13.54 -13.47
N ILE A 251 -1.36 -12.78 -12.37
CA ILE A 251 -2.45 -11.94 -11.87
C ILE A 251 -2.01 -10.49 -12.04
N GLU A 252 -2.86 -9.71 -12.70
CA GLU A 252 -2.72 -8.27 -12.81
C GLU A 252 -4.03 -7.63 -12.33
N ALA A 253 -3.95 -6.53 -11.60
CA ALA A 253 -5.11 -5.74 -11.27
C ALA A 253 -4.83 -4.25 -11.43
N CYS A 254 -5.80 -3.48 -11.90
CA CYS A 254 -5.65 -2.05 -12.05
C CYS A 254 -6.96 -1.31 -11.78
N GLY A 255 -6.85 0.01 -11.62
CA GLY A 255 -8.02 0.85 -11.48
C GLY A 255 -7.67 2.29 -11.21
N VAL A 256 -8.71 3.03 -10.84
CA VAL A 256 -8.65 4.46 -10.57
C VAL A 256 -9.37 4.74 -9.26
N ASP A 257 -8.66 5.42 -8.35
CA ASP A 257 -9.19 5.87 -7.09
C ASP A 257 -9.63 7.32 -7.21
N GLN A 258 -10.95 7.51 -7.16
CA GLN A 258 -11.57 8.80 -6.96
C GLN A 258 -12.61 8.60 -5.85
N ILE A 259 -12.55 9.45 -4.82
CA ILE A 259 -13.49 9.42 -3.70
C ILE A 259 -14.42 10.62 -3.80
N SER A 260 -15.71 10.37 -3.60
CA SER A 260 -16.75 11.37 -3.41
C SER A 260 -17.27 11.28 -1.98
N ALA A 261 -17.23 12.39 -1.25
CA ALA A 261 -17.64 12.44 0.15
C ALA A 261 -18.76 13.46 0.34
N LYS A 262 -19.87 13.06 0.94
CA LYS A 262 -21.04 13.92 1.16
C LYS A 262 -21.50 13.85 2.60
N VAL A 263 -21.74 15.00 3.23
CA VAL A 263 -22.38 15.05 4.56
C VAL A 263 -23.86 14.74 4.40
N VAL A 264 -24.33 13.74 5.16
CA VAL A 264 -25.73 13.31 5.20
C VAL A 264 -26.16 13.33 6.67
N GLY A 265 -26.88 14.39 7.06
CA GLY A 265 -27.24 14.59 8.45
C GLY A 265 -26.00 14.77 9.34
N THR A 266 -25.75 13.79 10.21
CA THR A 266 -24.62 13.79 11.16
C THR A 266 -23.49 12.83 10.78
N SER A 267 -23.58 12.21 9.60
CA SER A 267 -22.58 11.29 9.07
C SER A 267 -21.97 11.82 7.77
N VAL A 268 -20.80 11.30 7.42
CA VAL A 268 -20.16 11.53 6.12
C VAL A 268 -20.28 10.26 5.31
N ARG A 269 -21.04 10.30 4.23
CA ARG A 269 -21.11 9.21 3.27
C ARG A 269 -19.94 9.32 2.30
N VAL A 270 -19.16 8.25 2.19
CA VAL A 270 -18.03 8.09 1.27
C VAL A 270 -18.45 7.10 0.19
N THR A 271 -18.28 7.51 -1.07
CA THR A 271 -18.68 6.75 -2.26
C THR A 271 -17.59 6.80 -3.32
N PRO A 272 -17.56 5.86 -4.26
CA PRO A 272 -16.73 5.96 -5.45
C PRO A 272 -17.13 7.19 -6.28
N GLY A 273 -16.14 7.98 -6.70
CA GLY A 273 -16.33 9.08 -7.64
C GLY A 273 -16.64 8.59 -9.05
N SER A 274 -17.04 9.49 -9.94
CA SER A 274 -17.48 9.14 -11.30
C SER A 274 -16.40 8.44 -12.13
N SER A 275 -15.12 8.67 -11.85
CA SER A 275 -13.97 8.07 -12.54
C SER A 275 -13.56 6.72 -11.94
N ASN A 276 -13.96 6.42 -10.70
CA ASN A 276 -13.72 5.10 -10.11
C ASN A 276 -14.73 4.10 -10.68
N LYS A 277 -14.24 3.15 -11.47
CA LYS A 277 -15.05 2.09 -12.11
C LYS A 277 -14.85 0.71 -11.49
N GLY A 278 -14.15 0.63 -10.36
CA GLY A 278 -13.78 -0.62 -9.70
C GLY A 278 -12.32 -1.03 -9.91
N ILE A 279 -12.00 -2.19 -9.36
CA ILE A 279 -10.73 -2.90 -9.55
C ILE A 279 -10.94 -3.92 -10.67
N PHE A 280 -10.13 -3.83 -11.71
CA PHE A 280 -10.15 -4.75 -12.85
C PHE A 280 -9.04 -5.76 -12.68
N ILE A 281 -9.37 -7.04 -12.57
CA ILE A 281 -8.41 -8.14 -12.50
C ILE A 281 -8.34 -8.80 -13.87
N ASN A 282 -7.12 -9.07 -14.33
CA ASN A 282 -6.81 -9.78 -15.56
C ASN A 282 -5.90 -10.97 -15.24
N LEU A 283 -6.31 -12.16 -15.65
CA LEU A 283 -5.53 -13.38 -15.50
C LEU A 283 -4.78 -13.66 -16.80
N THR A 284 -3.46 -13.47 -16.79
CA THR A 284 -2.64 -13.43 -18.01
C THR A 284 -2.07 -14.79 -18.42
N LYS A 285 -1.93 -15.72 -17.48
CA LYS A 285 -1.42 -17.09 -17.71
C LYS A 285 -2.06 -18.06 -16.72
N GLY A 286 -1.75 -19.36 -16.84
CA GLY A 286 -2.26 -20.38 -15.92
C GLY A 286 -3.73 -20.74 -16.18
N PRO A 287 -4.41 -21.36 -15.21
CA PRO A 287 -5.74 -21.96 -15.42
C PRO A 287 -6.82 -20.97 -15.83
N GLY A 288 -6.78 -19.73 -15.31
CA GLY A 288 -7.72 -18.67 -15.66
C GLY A 288 -7.27 -17.79 -16.82
N SER A 289 -6.28 -18.18 -17.63
CA SER A 289 -5.73 -17.30 -18.68
C SER A 289 -6.83 -16.76 -19.61
N GLY A 290 -6.87 -15.43 -19.75
CA GLY A 290 -7.86 -14.70 -20.54
C GLY A 290 -9.09 -14.24 -19.74
N GLU A 291 -9.27 -14.69 -18.51
CA GLU A 291 -10.36 -14.23 -17.65
C GLU A 291 -10.16 -12.82 -17.13
N LYS A 292 -11.28 -12.11 -17.02
CA LYS A 292 -11.33 -10.74 -16.52
C LYS A 292 -12.44 -10.63 -15.51
N TYR A 293 -12.17 -9.91 -14.42
CA TYR A 293 -13.12 -9.66 -13.36
C TYR A 293 -13.16 -8.18 -13.05
N ARG A 294 -14.35 -7.66 -12.71
CA ARG A 294 -14.49 -6.30 -12.19
C ARG A 294 -15.11 -6.32 -10.80
N ILE A 295 -14.38 -5.79 -9.82
CA ILE A 295 -14.85 -5.60 -8.45
C ILE A 295 -15.31 -4.15 -8.29
N THR A 296 -16.59 -3.92 -8.01
CA THR A 296 -17.08 -2.57 -7.66
C THR A 296 -16.85 -2.23 -6.19
N HIS A 297 -16.82 -0.95 -5.85
CA HIS A 297 -16.64 -0.49 -4.47
C HIS A 297 -17.98 -0.19 -3.79
N ASN A 298 -18.04 -0.48 -2.49
CA ASN A 298 -19.19 -0.16 -1.65
C ASN A 298 -19.22 1.30 -1.21
N SER A 299 -20.40 1.73 -0.77
CA SER A 299 -20.58 3.01 -0.09
C SER A 299 -20.36 2.84 1.42
N ALA A 300 -19.52 3.68 2.02
CA ALA A 300 -19.33 3.71 3.47
C ALA A 300 -19.99 4.94 4.10
N ASN A 301 -20.47 4.84 5.34
CA ASN A 301 -20.88 5.99 6.14
C ASN A 301 -19.99 6.08 7.37
N VAL A 302 -19.31 7.21 7.53
CA VAL A 302 -18.55 7.56 8.74
C VAL A 302 -19.51 8.25 9.70
N ASN A 303 -19.77 7.59 10.82
CA ASN A 303 -20.73 8.00 11.85
C ASN A 303 -20.01 8.51 13.10
N GLY A 304 -20.79 8.97 14.09
CA GLY A 304 -20.26 9.38 15.39
C GLY A 304 -19.49 10.70 15.39
N VAL A 305 -19.59 11.46 14.29
CA VAL A 305 -18.89 12.75 14.08
C VAL A 305 -19.22 13.77 15.18
N LEU A 306 -20.47 13.80 15.66
CA LEU A 306 -20.90 14.70 16.75
C LEU A 306 -20.48 14.24 18.16
N ARG A 307 -19.95 13.02 18.29
CA ARG A 307 -19.45 12.48 19.58
C ARG A 307 -17.92 12.37 19.60
N GLY A 308 -17.24 12.68 18.49
CA GLY A 308 -15.79 12.49 18.35
C GLY A 308 -15.35 11.03 18.37
N GLN A 309 -16.28 10.08 18.28
CA GLN A 309 -16.05 8.63 18.28
C GLN A 309 -16.45 8.08 16.91
N PHE A 310 -15.51 8.04 15.99
CA PHE A 310 -15.77 7.67 14.59
C PHE A 310 -15.88 6.16 14.43
N TYR A 311 -16.90 5.71 13.70
CA TYR A 311 -17.02 4.33 13.24
C TYR A 311 -17.62 4.31 11.82
N ALA A 312 -17.24 3.32 11.03
CA ALA A 312 -17.64 3.17 9.64
C ALA A 312 -18.70 2.07 9.55
N THR A 313 -19.77 2.34 8.81
CA THR A 313 -20.70 1.31 8.38
C THR A 313 -20.63 1.19 6.87
N MET A 314 -20.37 -0.02 6.39
CA MET A 314 -20.39 -0.31 4.96
C MET A 314 -21.81 -0.70 4.56
N SER A 315 -22.27 -0.14 3.47
CA SER A 315 -23.58 -0.38 2.87
C SER A 315 -23.40 -0.54 1.37
N ASP A 316 -24.44 -0.98 0.65
CA ASP A 316 -24.48 -1.16 -0.81
C ASP A 316 -24.12 -2.56 -1.33
N VAL A 317 -24.29 -2.77 -2.64
CA VAL A 317 -24.07 -4.03 -3.34
C VAL A 317 -22.74 -3.99 -4.10
N VAL A 318 -21.88 -4.98 -3.88
CA VAL A 318 -20.73 -5.24 -4.77
C VAL A 318 -21.18 -6.15 -5.90
N CYS A 319 -20.97 -5.72 -7.14
CA CYS A 319 -21.12 -6.58 -8.30
C CYS A 319 -19.75 -7.10 -8.73
N ASN A 320 -19.65 -8.42 -8.91
CA ASN A 320 -18.53 -9.07 -9.58
C ASN A 320 -19.07 -9.67 -10.89
N CYS A 321 -18.55 -9.20 -12.01
CA CYS A 321 -18.91 -9.65 -13.35
C CYS A 321 -17.65 -9.92 -14.16
#